data_AF-A0A812VKY0-F1
#
_entry.id   AF-A0A812VKY0-F1
#
_cell.length_a   1.000
_cell.length_b   1.000
_cell.length_c   1.000
_cell.angle_alpha   90.00
_cell.angle_beta   90.00
_cell.angle_gamma   90.00
#
_symmetry.space_group_name_H-M   'P 1'
#
loop_
_entity.id
_entity.type
_entity.pdbx_description
1 polymer ?
#
loop_
_entity_poly.entity_id
_entity_poly.type
_entity_poly.pdbx_seq_one_letter_code
_entity_poly.pdbx_strand_id
1 'polypeptide(L)'
;MDPDIMQRGGSKQRAAKRAAQTSAAVPDPSRLATHLLRSFGWGKMSLPEVQVVAALVEEDALEPVKAEIRILANLGSRGLYQGNLRRDLLRHTQMPALVSSNGCVPIKKALRAAIPFLDPVDVFRSLQRQPMVFRELCCRNDGDIANFWREVGSSHPALLHHPVKKIKNYQSRAVPLILHGDGVPIDSKDRSCAFISWRSLLSSQTSSKLVHVLISAVWTEQIVVSSCGNTVASIWGHVVRAFERCFEECKTNNDLFP
;
A
#
# COMPACT_ATOMS: atom_id res chain seq x y z
N MET A 1 35.33 -49.06 -1.07
CA MET A 1 35.26 -47.70 -1.65
C MET A 1 35.83 -46.76 -0.63
N ASP A 2 36.79 -45.93 -1.04
CA ASP A 2 37.51 -45.03 -0.16
C ASP A 2 36.56 -43.91 0.34
N PRO A 3 36.28 -43.80 1.66
CA PRO A 3 35.36 -42.80 2.20
C PRO A 3 35.78 -41.36 1.89
N ASP A 4 37.05 -41.15 1.51
CA ASP A 4 37.59 -39.83 1.16
C ASP A 4 37.16 -39.32 -0.23
N ILE A 5 36.67 -40.21 -1.10
CA ILE A 5 36.20 -39.82 -2.44
C ILE A 5 34.77 -39.24 -2.38
N MET A 6 33.99 -39.55 -1.34
CA MET A 6 32.60 -39.05 -1.19
C MET A 6 32.50 -37.62 -0.64
N GLN A 7 33.59 -37.00 -0.16
CA GLN A 7 33.54 -35.65 0.44
C GLN A 7 33.91 -34.49 -0.50
N ARG A 8 34.28 -34.75 -1.75
CA ARG A 8 34.65 -33.68 -2.69
C ARG A 8 33.43 -33.05 -3.35
N GLY A 9 32.69 -32.26 -2.57
CA GLY A 9 31.67 -31.38 -3.11
C GLY A 9 32.24 -30.48 -4.22
N GLY A 10 31.50 -30.36 -5.33
CA GLY A 10 31.92 -29.56 -6.48
C GLY A 10 32.22 -28.10 -6.09
N SER A 11 33.01 -27.39 -6.90
CA SER A 11 33.39 -25.99 -6.63
C SER A 11 32.19 -25.09 -6.30
N LYS A 12 31.04 -25.33 -6.94
CA LYS A 12 29.76 -24.66 -6.65
C LYS A 12 29.22 -24.95 -5.23
N GLN A 13 29.32 -26.17 -4.73
CA GLN A 13 28.92 -26.51 -3.35
C GLN A 13 29.87 -25.89 -2.33
N ARG A 14 31.18 -25.82 -2.62
CA ARG A 14 32.15 -25.12 -1.76
C ARG A 14 31.94 -23.61 -1.75
N ALA A 15 31.57 -23.00 -2.88
CA ALA A 15 31.20 -21.59 -2.96
C ALA A 15 29.90 -21.29 -2.20
N ALA A 16 28.87 -22.13 -2.35
CA ALA A 16 27.62 -22.01 -1.59
C ALA A 16 27.83 -22.21 -0.08
N LYS A 17 28.68 -23.17 0.33
CA LYS A 17 29.00 -23.41 1.75
C LYS A 17 29.83 -22.27 2.35
N ARG A 18 30.75 -21.66 1.58
CA ARG A 18 31.44 -20.42 2.00
C ARG A 18 30.48 -19.24 2.09
N ALA A 19 29.61 -19.04 1.11
CA ALA A 19 28.60 -17.98 1.15
C ALA A 19 27.62 -18.15 2.33
N ALA A 20 27.28 -19.39 2.70
CA ALA A 20 26.48 -19.70 3.88
C ALA A 20 27.24 -19.55 5.20
N GLN A 21 28.57 -19.76 5.21
CA GLN A 21 29.42 -19.58 6.40
C GLN A 21 29.80 -18.11 6.65
N THR A 22 29.80 -17.26 5.63
CA THR A 22 29.88 -15.79 5.77
C THR A 22 28.50 -15.16 5.57
N SER A 23 27.49 -15.60 6.32
CA SER A 23 26.33 -14.74 6.55
C SER A 23 26.79 -13.58 7.45
N ALA A 24 27.45 -12.59 6.84
CA ALA A 24 27.80 -11.35 7.52
C ALA A 24 26.55 -10.80 8.20
N ALA A 25 26.70 -10.30 9.43
CA ALA A 25 25.61 -9.65 10.14
C ALA A 25 24.97 -8.61 9.21
N VAL A 26 23.65 -8.69 9.04
CA VAL A 26 22.91 -7.71 8.23
C VAL A 26 23.17 -6.34 8.85
N PRO A 27 23.78 -5.39 8.13
CA PRO A 27 24.09 -4.09 8.70
C PRO A 27 22.83 -3.41 9.19
N ASP A 28 22.93 -2.72 10.33
CA ASP A 28 21.81 -1.93 10.85
C ASP A 28 21.38 -0.88 9.82
N PRO A 29 20.08 -0.77 9.49
CA PRO A 29 19.60 0.14 8.48
C PRO A 29 19.92 1.61 8.83
N SER A 30 20.13 2.43 7.80
CA SER A 30 20.26 3.88 8.00
C SER A 30 18.95 4.52 8.46
N ARG A 31 18.92 5.01 9.71
CA ARG A 31 17.76 5.72 10.28
C ARG A 31 17.31 6.91 9.42
N LEU A 32 18.27 7.66 8.87
CA LEU A 32 17.99 8.78 7.98
C LEU A 32 17.40 8.30 6.65
N ALA A 33 17.98 7.27 6.02
CA ALA A 33 17.43 6.73 4.77
C ALA A 33 15.99 6.20 4.99
N THR A 34 15.75 5.50 6.10
CA THR A 34 14.41 5.07 6.51
C THR A 34 13.46 6.26 6.67
N HIS A 35 13.90 7.34 7.31
CA HIS A 35 13.08 8.55 7.47
C HIS A 35 12.75 9.19 6.12
N LEU A 36 13.74 9.37 5.24
CA LEU A 36 13.54 9.96 3.91
C LEU A 36 12.59 9.13 3.05
N LEU A 37 12.80 7.82 2.99
CA LEU A 37 11.92 6.90 2.26
C LEU A 37 10.51 6.88 2.83
N ARG A 38 10.36 6.93 4.16
CA ARG A 38 9.05 7.03 4.80
C ARG A 38 8.38 8.36 4.45
N SER A 39 9.10 9.48 4.52
CA SER A 39 8.58 10.80 4.17
C SER A 39 8.15 10.86 2.70
N PHE A 40 8.91 10.25 1.78
CA PHE A 40 8.49 10.09 0.39
C PHE A 40 7.27 9.20 0.23
N GLY A 41 7.26 8.02 0.85
CA GLY A 41 6.14 7.07 0.78
C GLY A 41 4.81 7.65 1.29
N TRP A 42 4.87 8.58 2.24
CA TRP A 42 3.69 9.31 2.76
C TRP A 42 3.41 10.63 2.03
N GLY A 43 4.14 10.96 0.96
CA GLY A 43 3.97 12.20 0.22
C GLY A 43 4.33 13.47 1.01
N LYS A 44 5.09 13.36 2.10
CA LYS A 44 5.62 14.50 2.88
C LYS A 44 6.84 15.13 2.22
N MET A 45 7.52 14.36 1.38
CA MET A 45 8.64 14.80 0.55
C MET A 45 8.45 14.23 -0.85
N SER A 46 8.86 14.99 -1.85
CA SER A 46 9.05 14.51 -3.21
C SER A 46 10.33 13.68 -3.31
N LEU A 47 10.41 12.82 -4.33
CA LEU A 47 11.62 12.03 -4.57
C LEU A 47 12.86 12.89 -4.91
N PRO A 48 12.74 14.01 -5.66
CA PRO A 48 13.84 14.96 -5.82
C PRO A 48 14.34 15.54 -4.48
N GLU A 49 13.44 15.93 -3.58
CA GLU A 49 13.84 16.43 -2.25
C GLU A 49 14.59 15.37 -1.44
N VAL A 50 14.12 14.11 -1.46
CA VAL A 50 14.83 13.00 -0.82
C VAL A 50 16.25 12.83 -1.37
N GLN A 51 16.40 12.89 -2.69
CA GLN A 51 17.71 12.77 -3.35
C GLN A 51 18.63 13.94 -2.96
N VAL A 52 18.12 15.18 -3.01
CA VAL A 52 18.89 16.38 -2.64
C VAL A 52 19.35 16.32 -1.19
N VAL A 53 18.46 16.00 -0.25
CA VAL A 53 18.84 15.88 1.17
C VAL A 53 19.88 14.78 1.38
N ALA A 54 19.74 13.64 0.71
CA ALA A 54 20.72 12.56 0.81
C ALA A 54 22.09 12.95 0.22
N ALA A 55 22.12 13.71 -0.88
CA ALA A 55 23.35 14.21 -1.49
C ALA A 55 24.08 15.23 -0.59
N LEU A 56 23.35 16.20 -0.02
CA LEU A 56 23.93 17.17 0.92
C LEU A 56 24.54 16.48 2.14
N VAL A 57 23.87 15.46 2.67
CA VAL A 57 24.42 14.67 3.79
C VAL A 57 25.64 13.86 3.38
N GLU A 58 25.72 13.37 2.14
CA GLU A 58 26.93 12.69 1.63
C GLU A 58 28.10 13.68 1.47
N GLU A 59 27.83 14.92 1.08
CA GLU A 59 28.84 15.98 0.90
C GLU A 59 29.38 16.54 2.23
N ASP A 60 28.51 16.71 3.23
CA ASP A 60 28.88 17.26 4.54
C ASP A 60 29.52 16.23 5.49
N ALA A 61 29.48 14.93 5.14
CA ALA A 61 29.95 13.88 6.03
C ALA A 61 31.48 13.78 6.07
N LEU A 62 32.05 13.93 7.27
CA LEU A 62 33.48 13.69 7.52
C LEU A 62 33.86 12.19 7.46
N GLU A 63 32.87 11.32 7.71
CA GLU A 63 33.02 9.86 7.71
C GLU A 63 32.20 9.23 6.58
N PRO A 64 32.59 8.05 6.07
CA PRO A 64 31.85 7.38 5.01
C PRO A 64 30.37 7.12 5.40
N VAL A 65 29.43 7.76 4.71
CA VAL A 65 27.99 7.56 4.98
C VAL A 65 27.55 6.13 4.68
N LYS A 66 26.48 5.68 5.34
CA LYS A 66 25.86 4.37 5.10
C LYS A 66 25.44 4.20 3.63
N ALA A 67 25.51 2.97 3.12
CA ALA A 67 25.28 2.65 1.71
C ALA A 67 23.91 3.12 1.20
N GLU A 68 22.88 3.06 2.03
CA GLU A 68 21.53 3.49 1.68
C GLU A 68 21.44 4.99 1.42
N ILE A 69 22.23 5.81 2.13
CA ILE A 69 22.28 7.26 1.87
C ILE A 69 22.94 7.52 0.51
N ARG A 70 24.03 6.81 0.20
CA ARG A 70 24.69 6.93 -1.13
C ARG A 70 23.76 6.50 -2.25
N ILE A 71 22.96 5.44 -2.05
CA ILE A 71 21.95 5.01 -3.02
C ILE A 71 20.96 6.15 -3.27
N LEU A 72 20.42 6.76 -2.20
CA LEU A 72 19.46 7.86 -2.32
C LEU A 72 20.09 9.11 -2.97
N ALA A 73 21.32 9.46 -2.59
CA ALA A 73 22.07 10.57 -3.16
C ALA A 73 22.32 10.41 -4.67
N ASN A 74 22.55 9.17 -5.13
CA ASN A 74 22.87 8.87 -6.52
C ASN A 74 21.66 8.66 -7.44
N LEU A 75 20.42 8.75 -6.94
CA LEU A 75 19.21 8.59 -7.77
C LEU A 75 19.23 9.54 -8.99
N GLY A 76 18.91 9.01 -10.17
CA GLY A 76 18.94 9.75 -11.46
C GLY A 76 20.25 10.47 -11.72
N SER A 77 21.37 9.82 -11.42
CA SER A 77 22.71 10.39 -11.57
C SER A 77 22.89 11.67 -10.78
N ARG A 78 22.65 11.59 -9.46
CA ARG A 78 22.71 12.74 -8.53
C ARG A 78 21.74 13.86 -8.90
N GLY A 79 20.52 13.49 -9.28
CA GLY A 79 19.46 14.45 -9.62
C GLY A 79 19.52 15.03 -11.04
N LEU A 80 20.58 14.75 -11.83
CA LEU A 80 20.72 15.24 -13.20
C LEU A 80 19.56 14.79 -14.11
N TYR A 81 19.02 13.59 -13.87
CA TYR A 81 17.94 13.00 -14.64
C TYR A 81 16.72 12.69 -13.76
N GLN A 82 15.90 13.71 -13.48
CA GLN A 82 14.71 13.58 -12.62
C GLN A 82 13.74 12.45 -13.03
N GLY A 83 13.57 12.23 -14.34
CA GLY A 83 12.72 11.15 -14.87
C GLY A 83 13.20 9.73 -14.49
N ASN A 84 14.46 9.58 -14.10
CA ASN A 84 15.06 8.29 -13.72
C ASN A 84 14.96 7.99 -12.22
N LEU A 85 14.71 8.98 -11.36
CA LEU A 85 14.71 8.82 -9.90
C LEU A 85 13.85 7.64 -9.44
N ARG A 86 12.59 7.56 -9.92
CA ARG A 86 11.65 6.49 -9.52
C ARG A 86 12.13 5.11 -9.96
N ARG A 87 12.61 4.99 -11.20
CA ARG A 87 13.14 3.74 -11.75
C ARG A 87 14.34 3.27 -10.91
N ASP A 88 15.24 4.18 -10.60
CA ASP A 88 16.45 3.87 -9.85
C ASP A 88 16.11 3.49 -8.40
N LEU A 89 15.18 4.21 -7.77
CA LEU A 89 14.67 3.84 -6.44
C LEU A 89 14.10 2.43 -6.42
N LEU A 90 13.26 2.06 -7.40
CA LEU A 90 12.66 0.73 -7.50
C LEU A 90 13.67 -0.38 -7.82
N ARG A 91 14.82 -0.07 -8.40
CA ARG A 91 15.91 -1.05 -8.59
C ARG A 91 16.62 -1.36 -7.28
N HIS A 92 16.76 -0.36 -6.42
CA HIS A 92 17.47 -0.50 -5.14
C HIS A 92 16.58 -0.89 -3.97
N THR A 93 15.28 -0.63 -4.09
CA THR A 93 14.30 -1.00 -3.08
C THR A 93 13.49 -2.17 -3.60
N GLN A 94 13.45 -3.27 -2.84
CA GLN A 94 12.51 -4.35 -3.08
C GLN A 94 11.12 -3.94 -2.58
N MET A 95 10.61 -2.79 -3.01
CA MET A 95 9.30 -2.31 -2.59
C MET A 95 8.26 -3.34 -3.02
N PRO A 96 7.49 -3.92 -2.07
CA PRO A 96 6.41 -4.81 -2.44
C PRO A 96 5.43 -4.00 -3.30
N ALA A 97 5.34 -4.36 -4.58
CA ALA A 97 4.40 -3.73 -5.48
C ALA A 97 3.01 -4.28 -5.14
N LEU A 98 2.12 -3.40 -4.71
CA LEU A 98 0.69 -3.69 -4.78
C LEU A 98 0.36 -3.86 -6.26
N VAL A 99 -0.05 -5.07 -6.64
CA VAL A 99 -0.46 -5.35 -8.01
C VAL A 99 -1.84 -4.74 -8.19
N SER A 100 -1.94 -3.68 -9.00
CA SER A 100 -3.24 -3.16 -9.43
C SER A 100 -3.90 -4.17 -10.36
N SER A 101 -5.15 -4.51 -10.10
CA SER A 101 -6.01 -5.15 -11.08
C SER A 101 -6.60 -4.09 -12.02
N ASN A 102 -7.28 -4.53 -13.07
CA ASN A 102 -7.97 -3.64 -14.00
C ASN A 102 -9.49 -3.84 -13.87
N GLY A 103 -10.21 -2.76 -13.57
CA GLY A 103 -11.67 -2.74 -13.59
C GLY A 103 -12.17 -2.29 -14.96
N CYS A 104 -13.03 -3.07 -15.61
CA CYS A 104 -13.65 -2.68 -16.88
C CYS A 104 -14.90 -1.84 -16.63
N VAL A 105 -14.89 -0.57 -17.02
CA VAL A 105 -15.97 0.41 -16.75
C VAL A 105 -16.35 1.18 -18.03
N PRO A 106 -17.59 1.67 -18.18
CA PRO A 106 -17.97 2.53 -19.30
C PRO A 106 -17.27 3.89 -19.20
N ILE A 107 -16.80 4.46 -20.31
CA ILE A 107 -16.20 5.82 -20.37
C ILE A 107 -16.66 6.58 -21.63
N LYS A 108 -16.55 7.92 -21.67
CA LYS A 108 -17.18 8.72 -22.75
C LYS A 108 -16.68 8.39 -24.17
N LYS A 109 -15.38 8.11 -24.31
CA LYS A 109 -14.72 7.93 -25.62
C LYS A 109 -14.56 6.47 -26.05
N ALA A 110 -14.84 5.53 -25.15
CA ALA A 110 -14.78 4.10 -25.42
C ALA A 110 -15.96 3.45 -24.72
N LEU A 111 -16.71 2.60 -25.42
CA LEU A 111 -17.88 1.92 -24.83
C LEU A 111 -17.54 1.33 -23.44
N ARG A 112 -16.32 0.76 -23.30
CA ARG A 112 -15.71 0.39 -22.03
C ARG A 112 -14.20 0.55 -22.08
N ALA A 113 -13.57 0.80 -20.94
CA ALA A 113 -12.13 0.77 -20.77
C ALA A 113 -11.72 0.08 -19.47
N ALA A 114 -10.53 -0.52 -19.49
CA ALA A 114 -9.84 -0.98 -18.30
C ALA A 114 -9.24 0.21 -17.56
N ILE A 115 -9.61 0.42 -16.31
CA ILE A 115 -8.98 1.41 -15.43
C ILE A 115 -8.22 0.70 -14.29
N PRO A 116 -7.10 1.27 -13.81
CA PRO A 116 -6.39 0.75 -12.66
C PRO A 116 -7.30 0.70 -11.41
N PHE A 117 -7.21 -0.42 -10.70
CA PHE A 117 -8.00 -0.68 -9.51
C PHE A 117 -7.11 -1.35 -8.46
N LEU A 118 -6.99 -0.71 -7.30
CA LEU A 118 -6.37 -1.29 -6.12
C LEU A 118 -7.49 -1.99 -5.33
N ASP A 119 -7.53 -3.33 -5.40
CA ASP A 119 -8.55 -4.11 -4.69
C ASP A 119 -8.45 -3.82 -3.18
N PRO A 120 -9.51 -3.26 -2.55
CA PRO A 120 -9.41 -2.78 -1.18
C PRO A 120 -9.08 -3.90 -0.19
N VAL A 121 -9.50 -5.14 -0.48
CA VAL A 121 -9.26 -6.29 0.39
C VAL A 121 -7.80 -6.73 0.28
N ASP A 122 -7.24 -6.78 -0.93
CA ASP A 122 -5.84 -7.13 -1.14
C ASP A 122 -4.88 -6.06 -0.59
N VAL A 123 -5.27 -4.78 -0.70
CA VAL A 123 -4.53 -3.70 -0.06
C VAL A 123 -4.59 -3.83 1.46
N PHE A 124 -5.77 -4.07 2.04
CA PHE A 124 -5.91 -4.30 3.48
C PHE A 124 -5.03 -5.46 3.97
N ARG A 125 -5.04 -6.60 3.27
CA ARG A 125 -4.18 -7.76 3.58
C ARG A 125 -2.70 -7.44 3.47
N SER A 126 -2.33 -6.64 2.48
CA SER A 126 -0.95 -6.22 2.30
C SER A 126 -0.50 -5.29 3.43
N LEU A 127 -1.39 -4.41 3.91
CA LEU A 127 -1.15 -3.59 5.10
C LEU A 127 -0.99 -4.46 6.34
N GLN A 128 -1.82 -5.50 6.55
CA GLN A 128 -1.69 -6.42 7.69
C GLN A 128 -0.30 -7.09 7.79
N ARG A 129 0.34 -7.37 6.65
CA ARG A 129 1.72 -7.90 6.60
C ARG A 129 2.78 -6.86 7.00
N GLN A 130 2.39 -5.61 7.20
CA GLN A 130 3.23 -4.50 7.64
C GLN A 130 2.69 -3.94 8.97
N PRO A 131 2.93 -4.61 10.12
CA PRO A 131 2.22 -4.32 11.38
C PRO A 131 2.30 -2.86 11.84
N MET A 132 3.44 -2.20 11.62
CA MET A 132 3.60 -0.79 11.96
C MET A 132 2.68 0.11 11.13
N VAL A 133 2.56 -0.13 9.83
CA VAL A 133 1.70 0.63 8.93
C VAL A 133 0.23 0.30 9.19
N PHE A 134 -0.09 -0.98 9.40
CA PHE A 134 -1.44 -1.41 9.77
C PHE A 134 -1.93 -0.76 11.06
N ARG A 135 -1.07 -0.66 12.09
CA ARG A 135 -1.41 0.01 13.34
C ARG A 135 -1.67 1.50 13.17
N GLU A 136 -0.94 2.14 12.28
CA GLU A 136 -1.12 3.56 11.97
C GLU A 136 -2.43 3.80 11.20
N LEU A 137 -2.65 3.05 10.11
CA LEU A 137 -3.74 3.28 9.16
C LEU A 137 -5.06 2.58 9.46
N CYS A 138 -5.01 1.40 10.10
CA CYS A 138 -6.16 0.53 10.23
C CYS A 138 -6.60 0.35 11.67
N CYS A 139 -5.73 -0.11 12.57
CA CYS A 139 -6.14 -0.41 13.94
C CYS A 139 -4.94 -0.49 14.88
N ARG A 140 -4.89 0.40 15.88
CA ARG A 140 -3.74 0.52 16.80
C ARG A 140 -3.54 -0.74 17.64
N ASN A 141 -4.64 -1.33 18.11
CA ASN A 141 -4.66 -2.57 18.86
C ASN A 141 -6.02 -3.28 18.73
N ASP A 142 -6.05 -4.60 18.86
CA ASP A 142 -7.25 -5.43 18.68
C ASP A 142 -8.41 -5.04 19.61
N GLY A 143 -8.10 -4.47 20.79
CA GLY A 143 -9.11 -3.97 21.72
C GLY A 143 -9.95 -2.83 21.16
N ASP A 144 -9.41 -2.01 20.27
CA ASP A 144 -10.13 -0.91 19.63
C ASP A 144 -11.29 -1.42 18.75
N ILE A 145 -11.13 -2.59 18.14
CA ILE A 145 -12.17 -3.25 17.32
C ILE A 145 -13.35 -3.63 18.21
N ALA A 146 -13.07 -4.33 19.30
CA ALA A 146 -14.09 -4.76 20.27
C ALA A 146 -14.81 -3.56 20.90
N ASN A 147 -14.06 -2.50 21.24
CA ASN A 147 -14.62 -1.28 21.79
C ASN A 147 -15.59 -0.61 20.80
N PHE A 148 -15.19 -0.46 19.53
CA PHE A 148 -16.04 0.12 18.49
C PHE A 148 -17.35 -0.63 18.32
N TRP A 149 -17.31 -1.96 18.16
CA TRP A 149 -18.53 -2.74 17.94
C TRP A 149 -19.42 -2.81 19.19
N ARG A 150 -18.85 -2.71 20.39
CA ARG A 150 -19.63 -2.60 21.62
C ARG A 150 -20.38 -1.27 21.70
N GLU A 151 -19.74 -0.17 21.32
CA GLU A 151 -20.35 1.16 21.39
C GLU A 151 -21.34 1.44 20.26
N VAL A 152 -21.00 1.03 19.03
CA VAL A 152 -21.78 1.37 17.82
C VAL A 152 -22.66 0.20 17.35
N GLY A 153 -22.21 -1.04 17.56
CA GLY A 153 -22.77 -2.23 16.90
C GLY A 153 -24.19 -2.61 17.30
N SER A 154 -24.61 -2.29 18.53
CA SER A 154 -25.94 -2.64 19.06
C SER A 154 -27.01 -1.58 18.78
N SER A 155 -26.62 -0.31 18.69
CA SER A 155 -27.54 0.83 18.71
C SER A 155 -27.69 1.55 17.36
N HIS A 156 -26.70 1.45 16.47
CA HIS A 156 -26.72 2.24 15.24
C HIS A 156 -27.70 1.67 14.20
N PRO A 157 -28.67 2.46 13.68
CA PRO A 157 -29.69 1.98 12.74
C PRO A 157 -29.12 1.32 11.48
N ALA A 158 -28.05 1.88 10.92
CA ALA A 158 -27.37 1.31 9.74
C ALA A 158 -26.75 -0.09 9.98
N LEU A 159 -26.62 -0.51 11.24
CA LEU A 159 -26.03 -1.79 11.61
C LEU A 159 -27.05 -2.88 11.95
N LEU A 160 -28.35 -2.57 12.01
CA LEU A 160 -29.38 -3.50 12.49
C LEU A 160 -29.39 -4.82 11.70
N HIS A 161 -29.24 -4.73 10.38
CA HIS A 161 -29.23 -5.87 9.46
C HIS A 161 -27.92 -6.01 8.68
N HIS A 162 -26.85 -5.38 9.17
CA HIS A 162 -25.59 -5.34 8.45
C HIS A 162 -25.00 -6.76 8.28
N PRO A 163 -24.58 -7.18 7.07
CA PRO A 163 -24.13 -8.55 6.80
C PRO A 163 -22.99 -9.03 7.70
N VAL A 164 -22.14 -8.11 8.16
CA VAL A 164 -21.02 -8.39 9.08
C VAL A 164 -21.46 -9.15 10.33
N LYS A 165 -22.69 -8.93 10.82
CA LYS A 165 -23.22 -9.58 12.03
C LYS A 165 -23.43 -11.08 11.87
N LYS A 166 -23.44 -11.58 10.63
CA LYS A 166 -23.52 -13.01 10.30
C LYS A 166 -22.15 -13.71 10.40
N ILE A 167 -21.06 -12.95 10.54
CA ILE A 167 -19.70 -13.49 10.62
C ILE A 167 -19.37 -13.80 12.09
N LYS A 168 -18.86 -15.01 12.34
CA LYS A 168 -18.47 -15.43 13.69
C LYS A 168 -17.34 -14.54 14.23
N ASN A 169 -17.52 -14.08 15.47
CA ASN A 169 -16.56 -13.22 16.17
C ASN A 169 -16.24 -11.90 15.44
N TYR A 170 -17.20 -11.34 14.69
CA TYR A 170 -16.95 -10.09 13.95
C TYR A 170 -16.54 -8.93 14.87
N GLN A 171 -17.04 -8.90 16.11
CA GLN A 171 -16.78 -7.82 17.05
C GLN A 171 -15.30 -7.69 17.42
N SER A 172 -14.50 -8.74 17.29
CA SER A 172 -13.05 -8.70 17.58
C SER A 172 -12.19 -8.77 16.30
N ARG A 173 -12.80 -8.75 15.12
CA ARG A 173 -12.13 -9.06 13.85
C ARG A 173 -12.43 -8.09 12.71
N ALA A 174 -13.64 -7.55 12.66
CA ALA A 174 -14.09 -6.66 11.59
C ALA A 174 -13.57 -5.24 11.83
N VAL A 175 -12.57 -4.80 11.08
CA VAL A 175 -12.03 -3.45 11.17
C VAL A 175 -12.97 -2.49 10.45
N PRO A 176 -13.66 -1.58 11.15
CA PRO A 176 -14.64 -0.71 10.53
C PRO A 176 -13.98 0.28 9.56
N LEU A 177 -14.46 0.27 8.31
CA LEU A 177 -14.02 1.18 7.26
C LEU A 177 -15.10 2.19 6.87
N ILE A 178 -14.68 3.36 6.40
CA ILE A 178 -15.50 4.28 5.62
C ILE A 178 -15.04 4.24 4.18
N LEU A 179 -16.00 4.09 3.28
CA LEU A 179 -15.80 4.28 1.84
C LEU A 179 -16.12 5.72 1.47
N HIS A 180 -15.28 6.31 0.62
CA HIS A 180 -15.37 7.72 0.24
C HIS A 180 -15.19 7.87 -1.26
N GLY A 181 -16.08 8.63 -1.89
CA GLY A 181 -15.99 9.04 -3.29
C GLY A 181 -16.07 10.56 -3.37
N ASP A 182 -15.08 11.21 -3.98
CA ASP A 182 -15.03 12.68 -4.07
C ASP A 182 -14.42 13.15 -5.38
N GLY A 183 -14.93 14.26 -5.89
CA GLY A 183 -14.47 14.90 -7.12
C GLY A 183 -13.57 16.09 -6.77
N VAL A 184 -12.29 15.99 -7.09
CA VAL A 184 -11.30 17.02 -6.72
C VAL A 184 -10.79 17.73 -7.99
N PRO A 185 -10.79 19.06 -8.05
CA PRO A 185 -10.12 19.81 -9.11
C PRO A 185 -8.60 19.59 -9.03
N ILE A 186 -7.98 19.19 -10.14
CA ILE A 186 -6.54 18.87 -10.19
C ILE A 186 -5.73 20.01 -10.79
N ASP A 187 -6.27 20.76 -11.75
CA ASP A 187 -5.57 21.90 -12.33
C ASP A 187 -6.49 23.10 -12.57
N SER A 188 -5.87 24.21 -12.99
CA SER A 188 -6.52 25.50 -13.27
C SER A 188 -7.39 25.50 -14.54
N LYS A 189 -7.46 24.38 -15.28
CA LYS A 189 -8.29 24.24 -16.49
C LYS A 189 -9.60 23.49 -16.20
N ASP A 190 -10.07 23.57 -14.97
CA ASP A 190 -11.28 22.90 -14.47
C ASP A 190 -11.25 21.36 -14.66
N ARG A 191 -10.07 20.76 -14.83
CA ARG A 191 -9.97 19.30 -14.89
C ARG A 191 -10.09 18.75 -13.49
N SER A 192 -11.15 17.99 -13.26
CA SER A 192 -11.38 17.28 -12.01
C SER A 192 -11.16 15.79 -12.16
N CYS A 193 -10.81 15.15 -11.06
CA CYS A 193 -10.67 13.70 -10.96
C CYS A 193 -11.59 13.19 -9.85
N ALA A 194 -12.36 12.15 -10.13
CA ALA A 194 -13.13 11.44 -9.13
C ALA A 194 -12.23 10.37 -8.50
N PHE A 195 -12.03 10.48 -7.20
CA PHE A 195 -11.28 9.52 -6.39
C PHE A 195 -12.25 8.66 -5.60
N ILE A 196 -12.01 7.35 -5.63
CA ILE A 196 -12.67 6.40 -4.74
C ILE A 196 -11.60 5.84 -3.82
N SER A 197 -11.84 5.93 -2.52
CA SER A 197 -10.89 5.59 -1.47
C SER A 197 -11.61 5.01 -0.26
N TRP A 198 -10.85 4.46 0.67
CA TRP A 198 -11.35 4.06 1.97
C TRP A 198 -10.42 4.53 3.07
N ARG A 199 -10.92 4.62 4.30
CA ARG A 199 -10.10 4.77 5.50
C ARG A 199 -10.67 3.95 6.63
N SER A 200 -9.84 3.52 7.57
CA SER A 200 -10.37 2.95 8.80
C SER A 200 -10.93 4.03 9.72
N LEU A 201 -12.00 3.68 10.43
CA LEU A 201 -12.53 4.43 11.56
C LEU A 201 -11.66 4.30 12.82
N LEU A 202 -10.74 3.33 12.88
CA LEU A 202 -9.83 3.12 14.01
C LEU A 202 -8.39 3.59 13.71
N SER A 203 -8.19 4.37 12.64
CA SER A 203 -6.88 4.95 12.35
C SER A 203 -6.46 5.91 13.47
N SER A 204 -5.19 5.84 13.85
CA SER A 204 -4.60 6.77 14.83
C SER A 204 -4.13 8.09 14.20
N GLN A 205 -4.18 8.18 12.86
CA GLN A 205 -3.71 9.32 12.11
C GLN A 205 -4.83 10.37 12.00
N THR A 206 -4.52 11.60 12.40
CA THR A 206 -5.50 12.70 12.47
C THR A 206 -5.62 13.46 11.15
N SER A 207 -4.60 13.38 10.30
CA SER A 207 -4.64 14.00 8.97
C SER A 207 -5.54 13.20 8.03
N SER A 208 -6.63 13.81 7.56
CA SER A 208 -7.49 13.23 6.52
C SER A 208 -6.72 12.92 5.24
N LYS A 209 -5.68 13.69 4.91
CA LYS A 209 -4.80 13.39 3.76
C LYS A 209 -3.99 12.10 3.97
N LEU A 210 -3.67 11.81 5.24
CA LEU A 210 -2.90 10.68 5.75
C LEU A 210 -3.57 9.30 5.59
N VAL A 211 -4.87 9.29 5.86
CA VAL A 211 -5.61 8.06 6.20
C VAL A 211 -6.35 7.41 5.06
N HIS A 212 -6.51 8.12 3.94
CA HIS A 212 -7.23 7.60 2.79
C HIS A 212 -6.32 6.70 1.96
N VAL A 213 -6.77 5.47 1.76
CA VAL A 213 -6.17 4.49 0.87
C VAL A 213 -6.94 4.51 -0.44
N LEU A 214 -6.24 4.80 -1.54
CA LEU A 214 -6.83 4.88 -2.87
C LEU A 214 -7.30 3.50 -3.34
N ILE A 215 -8.50 3.46 -3.93
CA ILE A 215 -9.00 2.29 -4.68
C ILE A 215 -8.84 2.56 -6.18
N SER A 216 -9.39 3.68 -6.66
CA SER A 216 -9.33 4.04 -8.08
C SER A 216 -9.51 5.54 -8.27
N ALA A 217 -9.08 6.03 -9.43
CA ALA A 217 -9.21 7.41 -9.83
C ALA A 217 -9.63 7.47 -11.31
N VAL A 218 -10.59 8.32 -11.63
CA VAL A 218 -11.06 8.52 -13.02
C VAL A 218 -11.27 10.00 -13.30
N TRP A 219 -10.77 10.48 -14.43
CA TRP A 219 -11.00 11.85 -14.86
C TRP A 219 -12.48 12.10 -15.09
N THR A 220 -13.02 13.20 -14.58
CA THR A 220 -14.46 13.48 -14.67
C THR A 220 -14.92 13.67 -16.12
N GLU A 221 -14.05 14.15 -17.00
CA GLU A 221 -14.29 14.20 -18.44
C GLU A 221 -14.56 12.81 -19.05
N GLN A 222 -14.02 11.73 -18.47
CA GLN A 222 -14.20 10.35 -18.92
C GLN A 222 -15.47 9.70 -18.36
N ILE A 223 -16.06 10.25 -17.29
CA ILE A 223 -17.25 9.69 -16.64
C ILE A 223 -18.48 9.79 -17.56
N VAL A 224 -19.20 8.67 -17.67
CA VAL A 224 -20.49 8.54 -18.35
C VAL A 224 -21.57 8.28 -17.31
N VAL A 225 -22.71 8.96 -17.48
CA VAL A 225 -23.98 8.63 -16.84
C VAL A 225 -25.04 8.70 -17.93
N SER A 226 -25.39 7.54 -18.48
CA SER A 226 -26.37 7.42 -19.57
C SER A 226 -27.08 6.05 -19.52
N SER A 227 -28.02 5.83 -20.44
CA SER A 227 -28.66 4.52 -20.63
C SER A 227 -27.66 3.40 -20.98
N CYS A 228 -26.52 3.74 -21.59
CA CYS A 228 -25.47 2.79 -21.95
C CYS A 228 -24.55 2.43 -20.76
N GLY A 229 -24.65 3.14 -19.63
CA GLY A 229 -23.92 2.81 -18.42
C GLY A 229 -23.63 3.98 -17.48
N ASN A 230 -23.15 3.65 -16.29
CA ASN A 230 -22.70 4.61 -15.30
C ASN A 230 -21.28 4.22 -14.81
N THR A 231 -20.30 5.08 -15.08
CA THR A 231 -18.89 4.82 -14.75
C THR A 231 -18.69 4.63 -13.25
N VAL A 232 -19.16 5.60 -12.46
CA VAL A 232 -18.96 5.62 -11.00
C VAL A 232 -19.70 4.46 -10.34
N ALA A 233 -20.94 4.18 -10.75
CA ALA A 233 -21.68 3.01 -10.27
C ALA A 233 -20.98 1.69 -10.64
N SER A 234 -20.34 1.60 -11.81
CA SER A 234 -19.58 0.42 -12.21
C SER A 234 -18.34 0.23 -11.32
N ILE A 235 -17.64 1.32 -10.97
CA ILE A 235 -16.50 1.27 -10.04
C ILE A 235 -16.98 0.81 -8.66
N TRP A 236 -18.06 1.40 -8.12
CA TRP A 236 -18.66 0.96 -6.86
C TRP A 236 -19.11 -0.50 -6.89
N GLY A 237 -19.63 -0.98 -8.02
CA GLY A 237 -19.96 -2.39 -8.19
C GLY A 237 -18.75 -3.31 -8.04
N HIS A 238 -17.56 -2.90 -8.51
CA HIS A 238 -16.32 -3.65 -8.27
C HIS A 238 -15.91 -3.62 -6.79
N VAL A 239 -16.04 -2.46 -6.13
CA VAL A 239 -15.76 -2.30 -4.69
C VAL A 239 -16.67 -3.21 -3.84
N VAL A 240 -17.97 -3.18 -4.10
CA VAL A 240 -18.97 -4.00 -3.39
C VAL A 240 -18.65 -5.48 -3.54
N ARG A 241 -18.40 -5.95 -4.76
CA ARG A 241 -18.02 -7.36 -5.01
C ARG A 241 -16.76 -7.79 -4.28
N ALA A 242 -15.79 -6.90 -4.11
CA ALA A 242 -14.57 -7.19 -3.35
C ALA A 242 -14.90 -7.44 -1.87
N PHE A 243 -15.71 -6.58 -1.24
CA PHE A 243 -16.12 -6.76 0.16
C PHE A 243 -17.07 -7.95 0.37
N GLU A 244 -18.00 -8.20 -0.56
CA GLU A 244 -18.87 -9.38 -0.50
C GLU A 244 -18.05 -10.68 -0.52
N ARG A 245 -17.06 -10.77 -1.43
CA ARG A 245 -16.12 -11.89 -1.47
C ARG A 245 -15.37 -12.03 -0.14
N CYS A 246 -14.90 -10.93 0.43
CA CYS A 246 -14.21 -10.95 1.72
C CYS A 246 -15.12 -11.47 2.85
N PHE A 247 -16.38 -11.06 2.91
CA PHE A 247 -17.33 -11.55 3.90
C PHE A 247 -17.58 -13.06 3.80
N GLU A 248 -17.66 -13.60 2.58
CA GLU A 248 -17.78 -15.04 2.37
C GLU A 248 -16.53 -15.79 2.85
N GLU A 249 -15.34 -15.31 2.50
CA GLU A 249 -14.06 -15.90 2.94
C GLU A 249 -13.87 -15.86 4.47
N CYS A 250 -14.37 -14.82 5.14
CA CYS A 250 -14.20 -14.63 6.58
C CYS A 250 -15.15 -15.50 7.43
N LYS A 251 -16.09 -16.22 6.82
CA LYS A 251 -16.89 -17.23 7.51
C LYS A 251 -16.05 -18.42 7.99
N THR A 252 -14.95 -18.71 7.29
CA THR A 252 -14.07 -19.85 7.58
C THR A 252 -12.68 -19.43 8.05
N ASN A 253 -12.22 -18.23 7.68
CA ASN A 253 -10.97 -17.66 8.19
C ASN A 253 -11.19 -16.99 9.57
N ASN A 254 -10.16 -16.94 10.42
CA ASN A 254 -10.13 -16.24 11.72
C ASN A 254 -9.34 -14.92 11.70
N ASP A 255 -8.74 -14.53 10.58
CA ASP A 255 -7.99 -13.28 10.45
C ASP A 255 -8.88 -12.03 10.63
N LEU A 256 -8.26 -10.87 10.90
CA LEU A 256 -8.94 -9.57 10.81
C LEU A 256 -9.33 -9.30 9.36
N PHE A 257 -10.45 -8.63 9.17
CA PHE A 257 -10.99 -8.31 7.85
C PHE A 257 -11.63 -6.92 7.84
N PRO A 258 -11.67 -6.24 6.68
CA PRO A 258 -12.26 -4.92 6.56
C PRO A 258 -13.80 -4.91 6.51
#